data_AF-A0AAN1NQB1-F1
#
_entry.id   AF-A0AAN1NQB1-F1
#
_cell.length_a   1.000
_cell.length_b   1.000
_cell.length_c   1.000
_cell.angle_alpha   90.00
_cell.angle_beta   90.00
_cell.angle_gamma   90.00
#
_symmetry.space_group_name_H-M   'P 1'
#
loop_
_entity.id
_entity.type
_entity.pdbx_description
1 polymer ?
#
loop_
_entity_poly.entity_id
_entity_poly.type
_entity_poly.pdbx_seq_one_letter_code
_entity_poly.pdbx_strand_id
1 'polypeptide(L)'
;MDLTAQYRQMLGALLPRGPAWDGDDLLLTGFAPLLAAVHGRGDALMLETDPRSVTELIDRYENISGLPDSCAPPGVQTLQQRRQRLDAKLNLAGGINEAFYLAQLEALGYTGVTITRYNKSQFNCLSDCTDSLYSDDWRYYWQVNMPAATQITEMTAISNSTDSLRMWGDTIAECVLTKLAPSHTYVIFKYPG
;
A
#
# COMPACT_ATOMS: atom_id res chain seq x y z
N MET A 1 17.86 1.79 -24.48
CA MET A 1 18.34 2.87 -25.38
C MET A 1 19.27 3.74 -24.54
N ASP A 2 20.51 4.03 -24.98
CA ASP A 2 21.44 4.83 -24.16
C ASP A 2 21.05 6.32 -24.21
N LEU A 3 20.63 6.87 -23.06
CA LEU A 3 20.27 8.28 -22.93
C LEU A 3 21.49 9.19 -23.16
N THR A 4 22.68 8.75 -22.78
CA THR A 4 23.90 9.55 -22.93
C THR A 4 24.22 9.78 -24.41
N ALA A 5 24.18 8.72 -25.22
CA ALA A 5 24.37 8.82 -26.67
C ALA A 5 23.31 9.73 -27.33
N GLN A 6 22.05 9.62 -26.92
CA GLN A 6 20.98 10.48 -27.43
C GLN A 6 21.21 11.96 -27.10
N TYR A 7 21.60 12.27 -25.86
CA TYR A 7 21.91 13.65 -25.47
C TYR A 7 23.15 14.20 -26.18
N ARG A 8 24.19 13.38 -26.44
CA ARG A 8 25.34 13.81 -27.26
C ARG A 8 24.89 14.22 -28.67
N GLN A 9 24.09 13.37 -29.31
CA GLN A 9 23.56 13.66 -30.65
C GLN A 9 22.68 14.92 -30.65
N MET A 10 21.81 15.07 -29.65
CA MET A 10 20.90 16.22 -29.53
C MET A 10 21.66 17.52 -29.31
N LEU A 11 22.70 17.52 -28.47
CA LEU A 11 23.53 18.71 -28.23
C LEU A 11 24.21 19.20 -29.51
N GLY A 12 24.79 18.29 -30.31
CA GLY A 12 25.38 18.65 -31.60
C GLY A 12 24.32 19.14 -32.61
N ALA A 13 23.14 18.52 -32.63
CA ALA A 13 22.07 18.87 -33.56
C ALA A 13 21.40 20.23 -33.26
N LEU A 14 21.45 20.70 -32.01
CA LEU A 14 20.86 21.97 -31.59
C LEU A 14 21.80 23.18 -31.73
N LEU A 15 23.04 22.96 -32.18
CA LEU A 15 23.97 24.05 -32.47
C LEU A 15 23.48 24.91 -33.63
N PRO A 16 23.78 26.23 -33.62
CA PRO A 16 23.53 27.07 -34.79
C PRO A 16 24.36 26.60 -35.99
N ARG A 17 23.88 26.90 -37.21
CA ARG A 17 24.63 26.58 -38.43
C ARG A 17 25.84 27.49 -38.58
N GLY A 18 26.98 26.94 -38.97
CA GLY A 18 28.18 27.69 -39.34
C GLY A 18 29.48 27.03 -38.87
N PRO A 19 30.65 27.47 -39.38
CA PRO A 19 31.94 26.85 -39.09
C PRO A 19 32.47 27.12 -37.68
N ALA A 20 31.83 28.01 -36.93
CA ALA A 20 32.20 28.35 -35.56
C ALA A 20 31.81 27.26 -34.54
N TRP A 21 30.99 26.29 -34.94
CA TRP A 21 30.41 25.29 -34.05
C TRP A 21 30.89 23.89 -34.43
N ASP A 22 31.44 23.17 -33.47
CA ASP A 22 31.81 21.75 -33.61
C ASP A 22 30.87 20.90 -32.73
N GLY A 23 30.14 19.99 -33.37
CA GLY A 23 29.22 19.08 -32.67
C GLY A 23 29.93 18.05 -31.80
N ASP A 24 31.21 17.79 -32.08
CA ASP A 24 32.05 16.84 -31.34
C ASP A 24 32.92 17.52 -30.28
N ASP A 25 32.69 18.83 -30.01
CA ASP A 25 33.38 19.55 -28.94
C ASP A 25 33.17 18.82 -27.59
N LEU A 26 34.28 18.50 -26.91
CA LEU A 26 34.28 17.77 -25.65
C LEU A 26 33.62 18.56 -24.51
N LEU A 27 33.72 19.89 -24.52
CA LEU A 27 33.03 20.76 -23.55
C LEU A 27 31.52 20.67 -23.74
N LEU A 28 31.04 20.57 -24.99
CA LEU A 28 29.62 20.42 -25.29
C LEU A 28 29.14 19.00 -24.94
N THR A 29 29.76 17.98 -25.53
CA THR A 29 29.35 16.57 -25.34
C THR A 29 29.57 16.07 -23.91
N GLY A 30 30.44 16.73 -23.13
CA GLY A 30 30.64 16.50 -21.70
C GLY A 30 29.40 16.76 -20.84
N PHE A 31 28.42 17.55 -21.31
CA PHE A 31 27.15 17.73 -20.61
C PHE A 31 26.19 16.55 -20.76
N ALA A 32 26.36 15.70 -21.78
CA ALA A 32 25.41 14.62 -22.06
C ALA A 32 25.22 13.61 -20.90
N PRO A 33 26.27 13.16 -20.17
CA PRO A 33 26.09 12.30 -19.00
C PRO A 33 25.30 12.97 -17.87
N LEU A 34 25.50 14.27 -17.64
CA LEU A 34 24.75 15.02 -16.64
C LEU A 34 23.28 15.15 -17.03
N LEU A 35 22.98 15.46 -18.29
CA LEU A 35 21.61 15.51 -18.79
C LEU A 35 20.92 14.14 -18.70
N ALA A 36 21.63 13.06 -19.04
CA ALA A 36 21.12 11.70 -18.89
C ALA A 36 20.84 11.35 -17.41
N ALA A 37 21.71 11.76 -16.49
CA ALA A 37 21.49 11.57 -15.05
C ALA A 37 20.29 12.37 -14.54
N VAL A 38 20.13 13.63 -14.97
CA VAL A 38 18.97 14.47 -14.62
C VAL A 38 17.68 13.90 -15.19
N HIS A 39 17.70 13.41 -16.44
CA HIS A 39 16.57 12.70 -17.04
C HIS A 39 16.18 11.48 -16.18
N GLY A 40 17.13 10.62 -15.84
CA GLY A 40 16.86 9.45 -15.00
C GLY A 40 16.31 9.81 -13.61
N ARG A 41 16.73 10.93 -13.02
CA ARG A 41 16.12 11.45 -11.78
C ARG A 41 14.68 11.96 -12.01
N GLY A 42 14.39 12.53 -13.17
CA GLY A 42 13.04 12.89 -13.58
C GLY A 42 12.13 11.67 -13.70
N ASP A 43 12.60 10.59 -14.33
CA ASP A 43 11.86 9.33 -14.43
C ASP A 43 11.62 8.71 -13.05
N ALA A 44 12.63 8.72 -12.17
CA ALA A 44 12.49 8.25 -10.81
C ALA A 44 11.44 9.06 -10.02
N LEU A 45 11.39 10.39 -10.21
CA LEU A 45 10.39 11.25 -9.56
C LEU A 45 8.96 10.89 -9.98
N MET A 46 8.74 10.41 -11.20
CA MET A 46 7.41 9.97 -11.63
C MET A 46 6.92 8.77 -10.80
N LEU A 47 7.81 7.87 -10.39
CA LEU A 47 7.48 6.75 -9.51
C LEU A 47 7.12 7.21 -8.08
N GLU A 48 7.62 8.37 -7.65
CA GLU A 48 7.33 8.94 -6.33
C GLU A 48 5.96 9.66 -6.28
N THR A 49 5.28 9.81 -7.42
CA THR A 49 3.95 10.42 -7.50
C THR A 49 2.84 9.44 -7.12
N ASP A 50 3.06 8.13 -7.29
CA ASP A 50 2.11 7.09 -6.89
C ASP A 50 2.48 6.53 -5.49
N PRO A 51 1.56 6.61 -4.50
CA PRO A 51 1.74 6.02 -3.18
C PRO A 51 2.13 4.54 -3.16
N ARG A 52 1.81 3.80 -4.23
CA ARG A 52 2.13 2.37 -4.37
C ARG A 52 3.59 2.12 -4.73
N SER A 53 4.29 3.10 -5.30
CA SER A 53 5.69 2.98 -5.75
C SER A 53 6.67 3.94 -5.07
N VAL A 54 6.18 4.87 -4.24
CA VAL A 54 6.99 5.86 -3.53
C VAL A 54 8.11 5.24 -2.67
N THR A 55 9.35 5.70 -2.82
CA THR A 55 10.53 5.22 -2.07
C THR A 55 11.14 6.34 -1.26
N GLU A 56 11.59 7.38 -1.95
CA GLU A 56 12.33 8.50 -1.34
C GLU A 56 11.39 9.44 -0.57
N LEU A 57 10.15 9.62 -1.06
CA LEU A 57 9.19 10.55 -0.47
C LEU A 57 8.25 9.90 0.56
N ILE A 58 8.42 8.61 0.88
CA ILE A 58 7.46 7.86 1.70
C ILE A 58 7.23 8.50 3.07
N ASP A 59 8.28 8.95 3.74
CA ASP A 59 8.18 9.62 5.05
C ASP A 59 7.32 10.89 4.98
N ARG A 60 7.41 11.62 3.86
CA ARG A 60 6.61 12.83 3.63
C ARG A 60 5.14 12.49 3.46
N TYR A 61 4.83 11.45 2.68
CA TYR A 61 3.46 10.98 2.48
C TYR A 61 2.84 10.43 3.77
N GLU A 62 3.62 9.70 4.55
CA GLU A 62 3.17 9.18 5.84
C GLU A 62 2.84 10.32 6.81
N ASN A 63 3.72 11.32 6.92
CA ASN A 63 3.47 12.48 7.78
C ASN A 63 2.16 13.20 7.42
N ILE A 64 1.95 13.55 6.14
CA ILE A 64 0.72 14.25 5.71
C ILE A 64 -0.55 13.39 5.86
N SER A 65 -0.41 12.07 5.81
CA SER A 65 -1.52 11.13 5.99
C SER A 65 -1.70 10.69 7.44
N GLY A 66 -0.88 11.16 8.39
CA GLY A 66 -0.93 10.76 9.79
C GLY A 66 -0.56 9.30 10.02
N LEU A 67 0.44 8.81 9.29
CA LEU A 67 1.13 7.55 9.50
C LEU A 67 2.58 7.83 9.99
N PRO A 68 3.22 6.90 10.71
CA PRO A 68 2.64 5.71 11.33
C PRO A 68 1.57 6.07 12.38
N ASP A 69 0.53 5.25 12.49
CA ASP A 69 -0.53 5.41 13.49
C ASP A 69 -0.40 4.36 14.61
N SER A 70 -1.32 4.37 15.57
CA SER A 70 -1.32 3.39 16.66
C SER A 70 -1.50 1.94 16.20
N CYS A 71 -1.89 1.68 14.94
CA CYS A 71 -2.05 0.33 14.41
C CYS A 71 -0.74 -0.22 13.85
N ALA A 72 0.20 0.63 13.46
CA ALA A 72 1.50 0.23 12.92
C ALA A 72 2.60 1.17 13.48
N PRO A 73 3.16 0.85 14.65
CA PRO A 73 4.24 1.64 15.24
C PRO A 73 5.47 1.77 14.31
N PRO A 74 6.31 2.81 14.48
CA PRO A 74 7.54 2.96 13.70
C PRO A 74 8.47 1.74 13.79
N GLY A 75 9.15 1.40 12.68
CA GLY A 75 10.20 0.37 12.64
C GLY A 75 9.71 -1.08 12.56
N VAL A 76 8.39 -1.31 12.61
CA VAL A 76 7.85 -2.67 12.52
C VAL A 76 7.57 -3.09 11.07
N GLN A 77 7.23 -2.15 10.17
CA GLN A 77 6.82 -2.46 8.80
C GLN A 77 7.99 -2.41 7.79
N THR A 78 7.92 -3.24 6.75
CA THR A 78 8.79 -3.12 5.57
C THR A 78 8.35 -1.97 4.67
N LEU A 79 9.24 -1.46 3.79
CA LEU A 79 8.86 -0.45 2.79
C LEU A 79 7.62 -0.85 1.97
N GLN A 80 7.49 -2.12 1.58
CA GLN A 80 6.33 -2.60 0.83
C GLN A 80 5.05 -2.52 1.66
N GLN A 81 5.10 -2.90 2.94
CA GLN A 81 3.95 -2.79 3.84
C GLN A 81 3.58 -1.34 4.14
N ARG A 82 4.57 -0.46 4.24
CA ARG A 82 4.37 0.99 4.38
C ARG A 82 3.62 1.56 3.17
N ARG A 83 4.03 1.18 1.94
CA ARG A 83 3.32 1.54 0.70
C ARG A 83 1.89 1.00 0.66
N GLN A 84 1.68 -0.27 1.01
CA GLN A 84 0.34 -0.86 1.09
C GLN A 84 -0.53 -0.11 2.10
N ARG A 85 0.01 0.19 3.28
CA ARG A 85 -0.70 0.94 4.33
C ARG A 85 -1.04 2.36 3.88
N LEU A 86 -0.11 3.03 3.20
CA LEU A 86 -0.30 4.36 2.65
C LEU A 86 -1.36 4.37 1.54
N ASP A 87 -1.27 3.45 0.58
CA ASP A 87 -2.26 3.29 -0.50
C ASP A 87 -3.66 3.02 0.06
N ALA A 88 -3.75 2.08 0.99
CA ALA A 88 -4.98 1.74 1.70
C ALA A 88 -5.61 2.94 2.42
N LYS A 89 -4.79 3.88 2.92
CA LYS A 89 -5.27 5.08 3.63
C LYS A 89 -5.67 6.21 2.67
N LEU A 90 -4.88 6.44 1.62
CA LEU A 90 -5.12 7.52 0.65
C LEU A 90 -6.24 7.19 -0.33
N ASN A 91 -6.33 5.95 -0.77
CA ASN A 91 -7.31 5.47 -1.74
C ASN A 91 -8.53 4.82 -1.08
N LEU A 92 -8.79 5.14 0.19
CA LEU A 92 -9.96 4.65 0.92
C LEU A 92 -11.26 5.19 0.33
N ALA A 93 -11.90 4.39 -0.53
CA ALA A 93 -13.29 4.63 -0.91
C ALA A 93 -14.20 4.18 0.24
N GLY A 94 -14.55 5.11 1.13
CA GLY A 94 -15.34 4.80 2.33
C GLY A 94 -16.61 3.97 2.05
N GLY A 95 -17.01 3.14 3.00
CA GLY A 95 -18.19 2.30 2.90
C GLY A 95 -18.53 1.63 4.23
N ILE A 96 -19.74 1.09 4.33
CA ILE A 96 -20.22 0.34 5.50
C ILE A 96 -20.85 -1.00 5.07
N ASN A 97 -20.18 -1.70 4.15
CA ASN A 97 -20.63 -2.97 3.61
C ASN A 97 -19.48 -3.99 3.57
N GLU A 98 -19.83 -5.25 3.35
CA GLU A 98 -18.88 -6.36 3.30
C GLU A 98 -17.78 -6.18 2.25
N ALA A 99 -18.16 -5.78 1.03
CA ALA A 99 -17.21 -5.58 -0.07
C ALA A 99 -16.17 -4.51 0.26
N PHE A 100 -16.57 -3.44 0.96
CA PHE A 100 -15.66 -2.41 1.44
C PHE A 100 -14.62 -2.96 2.43
N TYR A 101 -15.05 -3.71 3.45
CA TYR A 101 -14.11 -4.26 4.43
C TYR A 101 -13.19 -5.33 3.84
N LEU A 102 -13.69 -6.13 2.90
CA LEU A 102 -12.87 -7.10 2.17
C LEU A 102 -11.82 -6.40 1.28
N ALA A 103 -12.21 -5.35 0.53
CA ALA A 103 -11.28 -4.57 -0.26
C ALA A 103 -10.22 -3.88 0.61
N GLN A 104 -10.61 -3.40 1.79
CA GLN A 104 -9.68 -2.82 2.74
C GLN A 104 -8.65 -3.83 3.25
N LEU A 105 -9.08 -5.05 3.57
CA LEU A 105 -8.20 -6.14 3.98
C LEU A 105 -7.26 -6.56 2.86
N GLU A 106 -7.77 -6.68 1.64
CA GLU A 106 -6.97 -7.00 0.47
C GLU A 106 -5.90 -5.94 0.19
N ALA A 107 -6.23 -4.66 0.30
CA ALA A 107 -5.28 -3.55 0.16
C ALA A 107 -4.15 -3.58 1.22
N LEU A 108 -4.42 -4.17 2.40
CA LEU A 108 -3.42 -4.39 3.45
C LEU A 108 -2.63 -5.70 3.27
N GLY A 109 -2.89 -6.46 2.21
CA GLY A 109 -2.24 -7.75 1.94
C GLY A 109 -2.94 -8.96 2.56
N TYR A 110 -4.18 -8.84 3.05
CA TYR A 110 -4.94 -9.98 3.56
C TYR A 110 -5.89 -10.50 2.48
N THR A 111 -5.43 -11.48 1.70
CA THR A 111 -6.25 -12.13 0.65
C THR A 111 -6.96 -13.37 1.18
N GLY A 112 -8.13 -13.72 0.64
CA GLY A 112 -8.82 -14.96 1.01
C GLY A 112 -9.55 -14.88 2.35
N VAL A 113 -9.74 -13.66 2.87
CA VAL A 113 -10.58 -13.38 4.03
C VAL A 113 -12.05 -13.44 3.63
N THR A 114 -12.91 -13.91 4.53
CA THR A 114 -14.37 -13.90 4.33
C THR A 114 -15.06 -13.25 5.52
N ILE A 115 -16.22 -12.64 5.31
CA ILE A 115 -17.01 -12.01 6.39
C ILE A 115 -18.31 -12.80 6.60
N THR A 116 -18.59 -13.14 7.86
CA THR A 116 -19.87 -13.73 8.27
C THR A 116 -20.73 -12.67 8.94
N ARG A 117 -21.95 -12.48 8.42
CA ARG A 117 -22.96 -11.61 9.01
C ARG A 117 -23.99 -12.43 9.77
N TYR A 118 -24.33 -11.99 10.97
CA TYR A 118 -25.38 -12.61 11.79
C TYR A 118 -26.71 -11.88 11.55
N ASN A 119 -27.43 -12.29 10.51
CA ASN A 119 -28.71 -11.67 10.10
C ASN A 119 -29.91 -12.12 10.97
N LYS A 120 -29.73 -13.12 11.83
CA LYS A 120 -30.86 -13.79 12.49
C LYS A 120 -31.42 -12.96 13.66
N SER A 121 -32.75 -12.90 13.75
CA SER A 121 -33.48 -12.47 14.94
C SER A 121 -33.25 -13.45 16.09
N GLN A 122 -33.62 -13.06 17.32
CA GLN A 122 -33.62 -13.95 18.48
C GLN A 122 -34.15 -15.36 18.14
N PHE A 123 -33.41 -16.39 18.56
CA PHE A 123 -33.86 -17.78 18.49
C PHE A 123 -35.16 -17.93 19.27
N ASN A 124 -36.18 -18.51 18.65
CA ASN A 124 -37.49 -18.69 19.27
C ASN A 124 -37.99 -20.13 19.09
N CYS A 125 -39.15 -20.45 19.68
CA CYS A 125 -39.72 -21.80 19.63
C CYS A 125 -40.11 -22.27 18.21
N LEU A 126 -40.05 -21.39 17.20
CA LEU A 126 -40.29 -21.70 15.79
C LEU A 126 -38.98 -21.84 14.98
N SER A 127 -37.82 -21.59 15.60
CA SER A 127 -36.51 -21.80 14.98
C SER A 127 -36.16 -23.29 14.93
N ASP A 128 -35.37 -23.70 13.93
CA ASP A 128 -34.90 -25.07 13.82
C ASP A 128 -34.00 -25.45 15.01
N CYS A 129 -34.11 -26.67 15.54
CA CYS A 129 -33.31 -27.07 16.71
C CYS A 129 -31.78 -27.09 16.46
N THR A 130 -31.35 -27.01 15.20
CA THR A 130 -29.95 -26.90 14.78
C THR A 130 -29.47 -25.46 14.62
N ASP A 131 -30.37 -24.48 14.74
CA ASP A 131 -29.99 -23.07 14.67
C ASP A 131 -29.22 -22.63 15.91
N SER A 132 -28.30 -21.68 15.71
CA SER A 132 -27.53 -21.08 16.80
C SER A 132 -28.43 -20.22 17.69
N LEU A 133 -28.20 -20.28 19.01
CA LEU A 133 -28.94 -19.55 20.03
C LEU A 133 -28.53 -18.07 20.07
N TYR A 134 -28.82 -17.33 18.99
CA TYR A 134 -28.53 -15.91 18.91
C TYR A 134 -29.57 -15.08 19.67
N SER A 135 -29.10 -14.03 20.35
CA SER A 135 -29.92 -12.92 20.85
C SER A 135 -30.06 -11.83 19.78
N ASP A 136 -30.97 -10.88 19.97
CA ASP A 136 -31.16 -9.76 19.04
C ASP A 136 -29.91 -8.88 18.87
N ASP A 137 -28.98 -8.89 19.83
CA ASP A 137 -27.74 -8.11 19.76
C ASP A 137 -26.82 -8.60 18.65
N TRP A 138 -26.90 -9.87 18.25
CA TRP A 138 -26.04 -10.46 17.22
C TRP A 138 -26.15 -9.75 15.86
N ARG A 139 -27.24 -9.02 15.61
CA ARG A 139 -27.38 -8.14 14.43
C ARG A 139 -26.28 -7.07 14.32
N TYR A 140 -25.66 -6.70 15.43
CA TYR A 140 -24.57 -5.71 15.50
C TYR A 140 -23.19 -6.37 15.44
N TYR A 141 -23.13 -7.70 15.49
CA TYR A 141 -21.90 -8.46 15.38
C TYR A 141 -21.67 -8.92 13.94
N TRP A 142 -20.40 -8.96 13.55
CA TRP A 142 -19.96 -9.57 12.31
C TRP A 142 -18.57 -10.15 12.52
N GLN A 143 -18.28 -11.22 11.81
CA GLN A 143 -17.04 -11.97 11.99
C GLN A 143 -16.18 -11.87 10.73
N VAL A 144 -14.89 -11.61 10.93
CA VAL A 144 -13.85 -11.66 9.91
C VAL A 144 -13.12 -12.98 10.07
N ASN A 145 -13.20 -13.84 9.05
CA ASN A 145 -12.53 -15.14 9.02
C ASN A 145 -11.21 -15.02 8.27
N MET A 146 -10.10 -15.04 9.00
CA MET A 146 -8.77 -14.99 8.41
C MET A 146 -8.36 -16.37 7.85
N PRO A 147 -7.64 -16.43 6.72
CA PRO A 147 -7.11 -17.68 6.19
C PRO A 147 -5.86 -18.14 6.95
N ALA A 148 -5.51 -19.43 6.83
CA ALA A 148 -4.40 -20.03 7.58
C ALA A 148 -3.00 -19.59 7.12
N ALA A 149 -2.91 -18.96 5.96
CA ALA A 149 -1.68 -18.37 5.46
C ALA A 149 -1.65 -16.88 5.83
N THR A 150 -1.12 -16.55 7.00
CA THR A 150 -0.69 -15.19 7.29
C THR A 150 0.38 -14.82 6.26
N GLN A 151 0.07 -13.90 5.36
CA GLN A 151 0.93 -13.61 4.21
C GLN A 151 2.29 -13.09 4.66
N ILE A 152 3.36 -13.76 4.22
CA ILE A 152 4.74 -13.31 4.41
C ILE A 152 5.02 -12.27 3.32
N THR A 153 5.27 -11.01 3.71
CA THR A 153 5.86 -10.01 2.80
C THR A 153 7.36 -9.93 3.08
N GLU A 154 8.17 -10.30 2.10
CA GLU A 154 9.64 -10.29 2.19
C GLU A 154 10.20 -8.92 1.81
N MET A 155 11.37 -8.59 2.35
CA MET A 155 12.15 -7.42 1.95
C MET A 155 12.64 -7.56 0.49
N THR A 156 12.61 -6.47 -0.30
CA THR A 156 13.12 -6.46 -1.69
C THR A 156 14.41 -5.65 -1.80
N ALA A 157 15.11 -5.72 -2.93
CA ALA A 157 16.35 -4.95 -3.19
C ALA A 157 16.17 -3.42 -3.18
N ILE A 158 14.92 -2.93 -3.07
CA ILE A 158 14.57 -1.51 -3.01
C ILE A 158 14.25 -1.07 -1.56
N SER A 159 14.16 -2.02 -0.63
CA SER A 159 13.88 -1.75 0.78
C SER A 159 15.10 -1.23 1.54
N ASN A 160 14.87 -0.52 2.64
CA ASN A 160 15.94 0.03 3.47
C ASN A 160 16.54 -1.05 4.39
N SER A 161 17.82 -0.90 4.75
CA SER A 161 18.53 -1.82 5.66
C SER A 161 18.01 -1.83 7.10
N THR A 162 17.15 -0.87 7.45
CA THR A 162 16.49 -0.77 8.76
C THR A 162 15.11 -1.40 8.79
N ASP A 163 14.60 -1.88 7.64
CA ASP A 163 13.30 -2.55 7.56
C ASP A 163 13.36 -3.95 8.17
N SER A 164 12.27 -4.40 8.78
CA SER A 164 12.17 -5.78 9.28
C SER A 164 12.23 -6.77 8.12
N LEU A 165 13.03 -7.83 8.22
CA LEU A 165 13.16 -8.85 7.16
C LEU A 165 11.84 -9.63 6.95
N ARG A 166 11.09 -9.85 8.04
CA ARG A 166 9.76 -10.47 8.09
C ARG A 166 8.99 -9.93 9.30
N MET A 167 7.67 -9.81 9.18
CA MET A 167 6.78 -9.46 10.30
C MET A 167 5.67 -10.50 10.42
N TRP A 168 5.34 -10.86 11.67
CA TRP A 168 4.17 -11.66 12.02
C TRP A 168 3.20 -10.82 12.85
N GLY A 169 1.89 -10.92 12.56
CA GLY A 169 0.86 -10.38 13.42
C GLY A 169 -0.32 -9.77 12.66
N ASP A 170 -1.50 -10.36 12.84
CA ASP A 170 -2.77 -9.86 12.32
C ASP A 170 -3.32 -8.64 13.10
N THR A 171 -2.58 -8.12 14.08
CA THR A 171 -2.99 -6.97 14.92
C THR A 171 -3.20 -5.68 14.13
N ILE A 172 -2.53 -5.54 12.97
CA ILE A 172 -2.75 -4.39 12.07
C ILE A 172 -4.15 -4.45 11.48
N ALA A 173 -4.55 -5.60 10.89
CA ALA A 173 -5.89 -5.77 10.34
C ALA A 173 -6.96 -5.50 11.40
N GLU A 174 -6.81 -6.07 12.60
CA GLU A 174 -7.74 -5.87 13.70
C GLU A 174 -7.89 -4.40 14.08
N CYS A 175 -6.77 -3.71 14.28
CA CYS A 175 -6.78 -2.30 14.67
C CYS A 175 -7.40 -1.42 13.59
N VAL A 176 -7.07 -1.67 12.31
CA VAL A 176 -7.60 -0.88 11.20
C VAL A 176 -9.10 -1.10 11.03
N LEU A 177 -9.56 -2.35 11.01
CA LEU A 177 -10.98 -2.67 10.88
C LEU A 177 -11.77 -2.14 12.07
N THR A 178 -11.26 -2.27 13.29
CA THR A 178 -11.93 -1.74 14.49
C THR A 178 -12.07 -0.22 14.43
N LYS A 179 -11.10 0.50 13.86
CA LYS A 179 -11.20 1.96 13.65
C LYS A 179 -12.17 2.36 12.53
N LEU A 180 -12.33 1.54 11.50
CA LEU A 180 -13.22 1.79 10.37
C LEU A 180 -14.67 1.36 10.66
N ALA A 181 -14.84 0.36 11.52
CA ALA A 181 -16.14 -0.16 11.90
C ALA A 181 -16.99 0.93 12.59
N PRO A 182 -18.30 1.02 12.30
CA PRO A 182 -19.20 1.87 13.04
C PRO A 182 -19.18 1.54 14.53
N SER A 183 -19.22 2.58 15.37
CA SER A 183 -19.12 2.46 16.84
C SER A 183 -20.21 1.62 17.50
N HIS A 184 -21.32 1.36 16.80
CA HIS A 184 -22.45 0.54 17.26
C HIS A 184 -22.37 -0.91 16.76
N THR A 185 -21.28 -1.31 16.10
CA THR A 185 -21.06 -2.68 15.64
C THR A 185 -19.80 -3.28 16.27
N TYR A 186 -19.78 -4.60 16.38
CA TYR A 186 -18.70 -5.35 17.00
C TYR A 186 -18.10 -6.34 16.01
N VAL A 187 -16.78 -6.30 15.87
CA VAL A 187 -16.04 -7.18 14.94
C VAL A 187 -15.43 -8.33 15.72
N ILE A 188 -15.68 -9.56 15.28
CA ILE A 188 -15.05 -10.76 15.82
C ILE A 188 -14.00 -11.24 14.82
N PHE A 189 -12.75 -11.43 15.26
CA PHE A 189 -11.70 -11.97 14.42
C PHE A 189 -11.53 -13.46 14.69
N LYS A 190 -11.68 -14.28 13.65
CA LYS A 190 -11.52 -15.73 13.71
C LYS A 190 -10.26 -16.12 12.94
N TYR A 191 -9.30 -16.69 13.66
CA TYR A 191 -8.12 -17.33 13.11
C TYR A 191 -8.33 -18.84 13.01
N PRO A 192 -7.79 -19.50 11.98
CA PRO A 192 -7.72 -20.95 11.94
C PRO A 192 -6.72 -21.41 13.00
N GLY A 193 -7.11 -22.42 13.77
CA GLY A 193 -6.23 -23.12 14.72
C GLY A 193 -5.33 -24.14 14.03
#